data_AF-A0A849IEW4-F1
#
_entry.id   AF-A0A849IEW4-F1
#
_cell.length_a   1.000
_cell.length_b   1.000
_cell.length_c   1.000
_cell.angle_alpha   90.00
_cell.angle_beta   90.00
_cell.angle_gamma   90.00
#
_symmetry.space_group_name_H-M   'P 1'
#
loop_
_entity.id
_entity.type
_entity.pdbx_description
1 polymer ?
#
loop_
_entity_poly.entity_id
_entity_poly.type
_entity_poly.pdbx_seq_one_letter_code
_entity_poly.pdbx_strand_id
1 'polypeptide(L)'
;MNTDNRTLEIRIDEAARRLVQNEVIACLSSLVSTLAEGYGDTGNPISGRRSALAELTEEALELCAPVQDWEEAALQAGIEIRERNSLFYADLKGMRHEGFGTKEAAAKAACEAEGVEPYEWEVFEHWAVSGWLARRLEQAGERVAYDFAGFPAVWARTTTGQAIAADGVIREIAREIAA
;
A
#
# COMPACT_ATOMS: atom_id res chain seq x y z
N MET A 1 28.79 -14.72 -5.55
CA MET A 1 28.19 -13.47 -6.04
C MET A 1 29.14 -12.86 -7.07
N ASN A 2 28.70 -12.67 -8.31
CA ASN A 2 29.52 -12.11 -9.39
C ASN A 2 29.66 -10.57 -9.23
N THR A 3 30.76 -9.97 -9.70
CA THR A 3 31.07 -8.54 -9.51
C THR A 3 29.95 -7.61 -9.99
N ASP A 4 29.27 -7.96 -11.08
CA ASP A 4 28.15 -7.20 -11.63
C ASP A 4 26.95 -7.13 -10.69
N ASN A 5 26.67 -8.22 -9.97
CA ASN A 5 25.56 -8.27 -9.02
C ASN A 5 25.84 -7.41 -7.79
N ARG A 6 27.11 -7.36 -7.35
CA ARG A 6 27.53 -6.48 -6.26
C ARG A 6 27.42 -5.00 -6.64
N THR A 7 27.78 -4.64 -7.86
CA THR A 7 27.65 -3.27 -8.37
C THR A 7 26.19 -2.84 -8.48
N LEU A 8 25.30 -3.73 -8.94
CA LEU A 8 23.87 -3.45 -9.00
C LEU A 8 23.28 -3.21 -7.60
N GLU A 9 23.60 -4.05 -6.63
CA GLU A 9 23.14 -3.89 -5.24
C GLU A 9 23.56 -2.56 -4.62
N ILE A 10 24.78 -2.09 -4.88
CA ILE A 10 25.25 -0.77 -4.43
C ILE A 10 24.41 0.35 -5.07
N ARG A 11 24.13 0.27 -6.38
CA ARG A 11 23.31 1.26 -7.07
C ARG A 11 21.87 1.30 -6.52
N ILE A 12 21.29 0.15 -6.21
CA ILE A 12 19.95 0.05 -5.61
C ILE A 12 19.94 0.70 -4.23
N ASP A 13 20.92 0.43 -3.39
CA ASP A 13 21.05 1.00 -2.05
C ASP A 13 21.21 2.54 -2.09
N GLU A 14 22.03 3.05 -3.01
CA GLU A 14 22.16 4.50 -3.24
C GLU A 14 20.86 5.13 -3.76
N ALA A 15 20.19 4.47 -4.71
CA ALA A 15 18.90 4.93 -5.23
C ALA A 15 17.82 4.95 -4.15
N ALA A 16 17.73 3.92 -3.30
CA ALA A 16 16.78 3.85 -2.20
C ALA A 16 17.01 4.96 -1.17
N ARG A 17 18.27 5.23 -0.80
CA ARG A 17 18.58 6.36 0.11
C ARG A 17 18.17 7.70 -0.47
N ARG A 18 18.45 7.94 -1.76
CA ARG A 18 18.06 9.18 -2.46
C ARG A 18 16.56 9.32 -2.57
N LEU A 19 15.85 8.23 -2.86
CA LEU A 19 14.40 8.18 -2.91
C LEU A 19 13.80 8.59 -1.57
N VAL A 20 14.25 8.00 -0.47
CA VAL A 20 13.78 8.37 0.88
C VAL A 20 14.10 9.82 1.19
N GLN A 21 15.31 10.30 0.87
CA GLN A 21 15.71 11.67 1.15
C GLN A 21 14.85 12.72 0.42
N ASN A 22 14.38 12.40 -0.78
CA ASN A 22 13.65 13.35 -1.62
C ASN A 22 12.13 13.25 -1.45
N GLU A 23 11.63 12.03 -1.22
CA GLU A 23 10.21 11.73 -1.38
C GLU A 23 9.50 11.40 -0.06
N VAL A 24 10.23 11.11 1.02
CA VAL A 24 9.67 10.92 2.37
C VAL A 24 9.80 12.23 3.16
N ILE A 25 8.68 12.73 3.65
CA ILE A 25 8.55 14.09 4.19
C ILE A 25 8.63 14.09 5.71
N ALA A 26 7.77 13.32 6.37
CA ALA A 26 7.66 13.31 7.83
C ALA A 26 6.99 12.03 8.34
N CYS A 27 7.32 11.63 9.56
CA CYS A 27 6.57 10.62 10.29
C CYS A 27 5.27 11.22 10.83
N LEU A 28 4.14 10.59 10.51
CA LEU A 28 2.80 11.00 10.94
C LEU A 28 2.13 9.99 11.87
N SER A 29 2.79 8.91 12.29
CA SER A 29 2.15 7.84 13.07
C SER A 29 1.43 8.36 14.32
N SER A 30 2.03 9.30 15.06
CA SER A 30 1.37 9.87 16.25
C SER A 30 0.15 10.71 15.91
N LEU A 31 0.17 11.44 14.79
CA LEU A 31 -0.98 12.23 14.33
C LEU A 31 -2.12 11.30 13.91
N VAL A 32 -1.82 10.30 13.09
CA VAL A 32 -2.82 9.34 12.60
C VAL A 32 -3.42 8.56 13.77
N SER A 33 -2.61 8.02 14.69
CA SER A 33 -3.10 7.33 15.88
C SER A 33 -4.03 8.20 16.72
N THR A 34 -3.64 9.46 16.98
CA THR A 34 -4.45 10.40 17.78
C THR A 34 -5.80 10.69 17.10
N LEU A 35 -5.80 10.85 15.78
CA LEU A 35 -7.03 11.11 15.02
C LEU A 35 -7.93 9.87 14.96
N ALA A 36 -7.35 8.69 14.73
CA ALA A 36 -8.09 7.43 14.70
C ALA A 36 -8.76 7.14 16.06
N GLU A 37 -8.08 7.41 17.17
CA GLU A 37 -8.65 7.31 18.53
C GLU A 37 -9.85 8.25 18.74
N GLY A 38 -9.86 9.40 18.06
CA GLY A 38 -10.97 10.36 18.10
C GLY A 38 -12.19 9.97 17.26
N TYR A 39 -12.13 8.88 16.49
CA TYR A 39 -13.25 8.43 15.66
C TYR A 39 -14.49 8.15 16.52
N GLY A 40 -15.63 8.70 16.09
CA GLY A 40 -16.91 8.57 16.81
C GLY A 40 -17.13 9.58 17.95
N ASP A 41 -16.10 10.33 18.37
CA ASP A 41 -16.20 11.35 19.43
C ASP A 41 -16.27 12.80 18.87
N THR A 42 -16.21 12.97 17.56
CA THR A 42 -16.21 14.28 16.87
C THR A 42 -17.56 15.03 16.89
N GLY A 43 -18.46 14.68 17.82
CA GLY A 43 -19.75 15.33 18.02
C GLY A 43 -20.84 14.94 17.02
N ASN A 44 -22.09 14.96 17.49
CA ASN A 44 -23.27 14.67 16.67
C ASN A 44 -23.54 15.85 15.72
N PRO A 45 -23.67 15.66 14.39
CA PRO A 45 -23.83 16.78 13.47
C PRO A 45 -25.15 17.52 13.71
N ILE A 46 -25.07 18.76 14.16
CA ILE A 46 -26.23 19.65 14.42
C ILE A 46 -27.05 19.88 13.13
N SER A 47 -26.45 19.70 11.95
CA SER A 47 -27.04 20.00 10.64
C SER A 47 -27.09 18.80 9.67
N GLY A 48 -26.80 17.58 10.15
CA GLY A 48 -26.72 16.38 9.28
C GLY A 48 -25.52 16.36 8.33
N ARG A 49 -24.69 17.41 8.30
CA ARG A 49 -23.40 17.43 7.59
C ARG A 49 -22.30 16.95 8.54
N ARG A 50 -21.55 15.91 8.16
CA ARG A 50 -20.35 15.49 8.91
C ARG A 50 -19.38 16.67 9.00
N SER A 51 -18.71 16.81 10.15
CA SER A 51 -17.67 17.82 10.28
C SER A 51 -16.43 17.35 9.53
N ALA A 52 -15.62 18.28 9.00
CA ALA A 52 -14.35 17.94 8.35
C ALA A 52 -13.41 17.15 9.29
N LEU A 53 -13.53 17.37 10.61
CA LEU A 53 -12.81 16.59 11.61
C LEU A 53 -13.30 15.14 11.67
N ALA A 54 -14.62 14.91 11.60
CA ALA A 54 -15.18 13.55 11.59
C ALA A 54 -14.68 12.74 10.38
N GLU A 55 -14.67 13.37 9.20
CA GLU A 55 -14.14 12.78 7.97
C GLU A 55 -12.64 12.46 8.12
N LEU A 56 -11.85 13.38 8.66
CA LEU A 56 -10.43 13.17 8.88
C LEU A 56 -10.13 12.05 9.90
N THR A 57 -10.94 11.92 10.97
CA THR A 57 -10.79 10.83 11.94
C THR A 57 -11.18 9.47 11.35
N GLU A 58 -12.15 9.43 10.43
CA GLU A 58 -12.53 8.22 9.69
C GLU A 58 -11.42 7.79 8.75
N GLU A 59 -10.85 8.73 8.00
CA GLU A 59 -9.71 8.46 7.12
C GLU A 59 -8.47 7.99 7.91
N ALA A 60 -8.21 8.58 9.08
CA ALA A 60 -7.15 8.12 9.97
C ALA A 60 -7.38 6.69 10.48
N LEU A 61 -8.63 6.32 10.76
CA LEU A 61 -8.98 4.95 11.16
C LEU A 61 -8.74 3.95 10.01
N GLU A 62 -9.12 4.30 8.79
CA GLU A 62 -8.86 3.48 7.59
C GLU A 62 -7.35 3.30 7.32
N LEU A 63 -6.55 4.33 7.57
CA LEU A 63 -5.08 4.25 7.51
C LEU A 63 -4.48 3.32 8.58
N CYS A 64 -5.19 3.05 9.67
CA CYS A 64 -4.78 2.11 10.71
C CYS A 64 -5.27 0.68 10.46
N ALA A 65 -6.26 0.47 9.58
CA ALA A 65 -6.77 -0.86 9.32
C ALA A 65 -5.68 -1.76 8.68
N PRO A 66 -5.71 -3.08 8.85
CA PRO A 66 -4.77 -3.97 8.17
C PRO A 66 -4.82 -3.83 6.65
N VAL A 67 -3.67 -3.97 5.98
CA VAL A 67 -3.58 -4.05 4.51
C VAL A 67 -3.94 -5.46 4.08
N GLN A 68 -4.87 -5.58 3.12
CA GLN A 68 -5.32 -6.87 2.61
C GLN A 68 -4.41 -7.32 1.47
N ASP A 69 -3.79 -8.48 1.61
CA ASP A 69 -2.95 -9.11 0.61
C ASP A 69 -3.66 -10.30 -0.03
N TRP A 70 -4.42 -9.97 -1.06
CA TRP A 70 -5.14 -10.94 -1.87
C TRP A 70 -4.21 -11.77 -2.75
N GLU A 71 -3.06 -11.21 -3.14
CA GLU A 71 -2.09 -11.91 -4.00
C GLU A 71 -1.43 -13.07 -3.27
N GLU A 72 -0.98 -12.86 -2.04
CA GLU A 72 -0.43 -13.92 -1.20
C GLU A 72 -1.52 -14.95 -0.85
N ALA A 73 -2.75 -14.49 -0.58
CA ALA A 73 -3.88 -15.40 -0.31
C ALA A 73 -4.16 -16.33 -1.49
N ALA A 74 -4.21 -15.76 -2.71
CA ALA A 74 -4.36 -16.52 -3.94
C ALA A 74 -3.20 -17.51 -4.14
N LEU A 75 -1.96 -17.07 -3.92
CA LEU A 75 -0.77 -17.91 -4.05
C LEU A 75 -0.82 -19.13 -3.10
N GLN A 76 -1.12 -18.91 -1.82
CA GLN A 76 -1.20 -19.97 -0.81
C GLN A 76 -2.38 -20.92 -1.05
N ALA A 77 -3.47 -20.41 -1.61
CA ALA A 77 -4.62 -21.22 -2.03
C ALA A 77 -4.37 -22.00 -3.34
N GLY A 78 -3.23 -21.78 -4.02
CA GLY A 78 -2.91 -22.40 -5.30
C GLY A 78 -3.72 -21.84 -6.48
N ILE A 79 -4.24 -20.61 -6.35
CA ILE A 79 -4.95 -19.89 -7.41
C ILE A 79 -3.92 -19.22 -8.32
N GLU A 80 -3.93 -19.59 -9.60
CA GLU A 80 -3.00 -19.04 -10.59
C GLU A 80 -3.57 -17.78 -11.25
N ILE A 81 -2.83 -16.68 -11.15
CA ILE A 81 -3.13 -15.42 -11.86
C ILE A 81 -2.20 -15.29 -13.05
N ARG A 82 -2.78 -15.13 -14.24
CA ARG A 82 -2.05 -15.01 -15.51
C ARG A 82 -2.19 -13.63 -16.11
N GLU A 83 -1.10 -13.08 -16.62
CA GLU A 83 -1.13 -11.83 -17.37
C GLU A 83 -1.24 -12.12 -18.88
N ARG A 84 -2.14 -11.40 -19.57
CA ARG A 84 -2.27 -11.42 -21.03
C ARG A 84 -2.76 -10.06 -21.54
N ASN A 85 -2.09 -9.50 -22.53
CA ASN A 85 -2.47 -8.21 -23.14
C ASN A 85 -2.66 -7.08 -22.11
N SER A 86 -1.78 -7.00 -21.11
CA SER A 86 -1.85 -6.00 -20.02
C SER A 86 -3.09 -6.11 -19.13
N LEU A 87 -3.76 -7.26 -19.14
CA LEU A 87 -4.83 -7.60 -18.22
C LEU A 87 -4.46 -8.87 -17.44
N PHE A 88 -4.95 -8.95 -16.21
CA PHE A 88 -4.77 -10.11 -15.33
C PHE A 88 -6.02 -10.98 -15.34
N TYR A 89 -5.83 -12.29 -15.29
CA TYR A 89 -6.90 -13.29 -15.36
C TYR A 89 -6.67 -14.35 -14.30
N ALA A 90 -7.74 -14.75 -13.62
CA ALA A 90 -7.75 -15.94 -12.78
C ALA A 90 -8.71 -16.98 -13.37
N ASP A 91 -8.41 -18.27 -13.16
CA ASP A 91 -9.32 -19.35 -13.57
C ASP A 91 -10.44 -19.51 -12.54
N LEU A 92 -11.53 -18.78 -12.75
CA LEU A 92 -12.71 -18.78 -11.90
C LEU A 92 -13.65 -19.92 -12.33
N LYS A 93 -13.88 -20.91 -11.47
CA LYS A 93 -14.81 -22.01 -11.78
C LYS A 93 -16.21 -21.47 -12.12
N GLY A 94 -16.62 -21.63 -13.38
CA GLY A 94 -17.98 -21.34 -13.82
C GLY A 94 -18.27 -19.86 -14.12
N MET A 95 -17.27 -18.98 -14.13
CA MET A 95 -17.43 -17.57 -14.55
C MET A 95 -16.85 -17.33 -15.95
N ARG A 96 -17.30 -16.24 -16.59
CA ARG A 96 -16.69 -15.74 -17.84
C ARG A 96 -15.27 -15.25 -17.51
N HIS A 97 -14.33 -15.51 -18.41
CA HIS A 97 -12.99 -14.93 -18.33
C HIS A 97 -13.08 -13.40 -18.39
N GLU A 98 -13.06 -12.76 -17.22
CA GLU A 98 -12.97 -11.32 -17.07
C GLU A 98 -11.49 -10.94 -16.87
N GLY A 99 -11.06 -9.89 -17.57
CA GLY A 99 -9.71 -9.36 -17.43
C GLY A 99 -9.73 -8.19 -16.45
N PHE A 100 -8.79 -8.19 -15.51
CA PHE A 100 -8.64 -7.16 -14.49
C PHE A 100 -7.47 -6.24 -14.82
N GLY A 101 -7.56 -4.97 -14.42
CA GLY A 101 -6.51 -3.99 -14.66
C GLY A 101 -5.26 -4.18 -13.79
N THR A 102 -5.40 -4.84 -12.63
CA THR A 102 -4.30 -5.11 -11.69
C THR A 102 -4.31 -6.57 -11.26
N LYS A 103 -3.14 -7.07 -10.84
CA LYS A 103 -2.97 -8.43 -10.33
C LYS A 103 -3.74 -8.62 -9.02
N GLU A 104 -3.66 -7.67 -8.11
CA GLU A 104 -4.46 -7.62 -6.88
C GLU A 104 -5.97 -7.75 -7.14
N ALA A 105 -6.53 -7.01 -8.13
CA ALA A 105 -7.95 -7.09 -8.44
C ALA A 105 -8.35 -8.47 -8.97
N ALA A 106 -7.50 -9.10 -9.79
CA ALA A 106 -7.72 -10.48 -10.22
C ALA A 106 -7.62 -11.47 -9.05
N ALA A 107 -6.66 -11.26 -8.15
CA ALA A 107 -6.47 -12.09 -6.96
C ALA A 107 -7.69 -12.03 -6.05
N LYS A 108 -8.17 -10.83 -5.75
CA LYS A 108 -9.35 -10.58 -4.92
C LYS A 108 -10.57 -11.28 -5.49
N ALA A 109 -10.87 -11.06 -6.77
CA ALA A 109 -12.02 -11.69 -7.41
C ALA A 109 -11.95 -13.23 -7.36
N ALA A 110 -10.75 -13.80 -7.49
CA ALA A 110 -10.55 -15.24 -7.43
C ALA A 110 -10.67 -15.82 -6.03
N CYS A 111 -10.10 -15.14 -5.04
CA CYS A 111 -10.23 -15.51 -3.65
C CYS A 111 -11.70 -15.44 -3.20
N GLU A 112 -12.42 -14.36 -3.54
CA GLU A 112 -13.85 -14.23 -3.24
C GLU A 112 -14.68 -15.36 -3.88
N ALA A 113 -14.37 -15.74 -5.14
CA ALA A 113 -15.09 -16.81 -5.83
C ALA A 113 -14.86 -18.20 -5.23
N GLU A 114 -13.67 -18.47 -4.69
CA GLU A 114 -13.32 -19.75 -4.06
C GLU A 114 -13.49 -19.72 -2.52
N GLY A 115 -13.94 -18.61 -1.94
CA GLY A 115 -14.16 -18.46 -0.49
C GLY A 115 -12.86 -18.39 0.33
N VAL A 116 -11.81 -17.81 -0.23
CA VAL A 116 -10.51 -17.58 0.40
C VAL A 116 -10.48 -16.16 0.97
N GLU A 117 -10.15 -16.03 2.25
CA GLU A 117 -9.98 -14.74 2.93
C GLU A 117 -8.59 -14.15 2.64
N PRO A 118 -8.43 -12.81 2.68
CA PRO A 118 -7.13 -12.18 2.44
C PRO A 118 -6.17 -12.46 3.59
N TYR A 119 -4.87 -12.43 3.31
CA TYR A 119 -3.90 -12.21 4.39
C TYR A 119 -3.98 -10.74 4.81
N GLU A 120 -3.80 -10.50 6.10
CA GLU A 120 -3.83 -9.15 6.66
C GLU A 120 -2.45 -8.79 7.23
N TRP A 121 -1.92 -7.67 6.74
CA TRP A 121 -0.67 -7.10 7.24
C TRP A 121 -0.97 -5.90 8.12
N GLU A 122 -0.48 -5.96 9.35
CA GLU A 122 -0.62 -4.86 10.30
C GLU A 122 0.16 -3.63 9.83
N VAL A 123 -0.44 -2.45 9.97
CA VAL A 123 0.21 -1.17 9.72
C VAL A 123 0.95 -0.74 10.98
N PHE A 124 2.26 -0.50 10.87
CA PHE A 124 3.08 -0.10 12.02
C PHE A 124 3.44 1.39 12.00
N GLU A 125 3.56 2.00 10.83
CA GLU A 125 4.02 3.38 10.69
C GLU A 125 3.27 4.15 9.61
N HIS A 126 3.12 5.46 9.77
CA HIS A 126 2.51 6.36 8.79
C HIS A 126 3.52 7.41 8.36
N TRP A 127 3.76 7.54 7.06
CA TRP A 127 4.75 8.47 6.51
C TRP A 127 4.11 9.38 5.49
N ALA A 128 4.24 10.69 5.70
CA ALA A 128 3.95 11.67 4.66
C ALA A 128 4.95 11.47 3.52
N VAL A 129 4.45 11.33 2.29
CA VAL A 129 5.26 11.13 1.09
C VAL A 129 4.85 12.07 -0.02
N SER A 130 5.71 12.24 -1.02
CA SER A 130 5.36 12.97 -2.22
C SER A 130 4.27 12.25 -3.01
N GLY A 131 3.54 13.00 -3.85
CA GLY A 131 2.56 12.41 -4.77
C GLY A 131 3.17 11.46 -5.81
N TRP A 132 4.47 11.60 -6.12
CA TRP A 132 5.16 10.68 -7.02
C TRP A 132 5.41 9.34 -6.33
N LEU A 133 5.96 9.34 -5.11
CA LEU A 133 6.21 8.11 -4.37
C LEU A 133 4.90 7.42 -3.99
N ALA A 134 3.87 8.18 -3.61
CA ALA A 134 2.53 7.68 -3.36
C ALA A 134 1.99 6.78 -4.48
N ARG A 135 2.07 7.24 -5.73
CA ARG A 135 1.59 6.46 -6.90
C ARG A 135 2.39 5.18 -7.12
N ARG A 136 3.69 5.21 -6.80
CA ARG A 136 4.57 4.05 -6.94
C ARG A 136 4.28 3.00 -5.87
N LEU A 137 3.99 3.46 -4.65
CA LEU A 137 3.56 2.61 -3.53
C LEU A 137 2.20 1.98 -3.82
N GLU A 138 1.21 2.75 -4.26
CA GLU A 138 -0.12 2.23 -4.63
C GLU A 138 -0.04 1.20 -5.77
N GLN A 139 0.81 1.42 -6.77
CA GLN A 139 1.07 0.43 -7.82
C GLN A 139 1.68 -0.88 -7.31
N ALA A 140 2.36 -0.84 -6.17
CA ALA A 140 2.94 -2.00 -5.49
C ALA A 140 2.00 -2.62 -4.45
N GLY A 141 0.74 -2.17 -4.37
CA GLY A 141 -0.27 -2.70 -3.43
C GLY A 141 -0.21 -2.11 -2.03
N GLU A 142 0.61 -1.08 -1.80
CA GLU A 142 0.70 -0.41 -0.51
C GLU A 142 -0.50 0.52 -0.29
N ARG A 143 -0.97 0.61 0.97
CA ARG A 143 -2.05 1.55 1.31
C ARG A 143 -1.54 2.98 1.37
N VAL A 144 -2.20 3.86 0.62
CA VAL A 144 -1.91 5.28 0.57
C VAL A 144 -3.21 6.09 0.66
N ALA A 145 -3.22 7.12 1.51
CA ALA A 145 -4.26 8.15 1.53
C ALA A 145 -3.73 9.43 0.89
N TYR A 146 -4.49 10.02 -0.05
CA TYR A 146 -4.13 11.27 -0.70
C TYR A 146 -4.81 12.46 -0.01
N ASP A 147 -4.14 13.61 -0.01
CA ASP A 147 -4.67 14.87 0.54
C ASP A 147 -5.08 14.81 2.05
N PHE A 148 -4.48 13.89 2.81
CA PHE A 148 -4.74 13.73 4.24
C PHE A 148 -4.09 14.83 5.09
N ALA A 149 -4.89 15.51 5.92
CA ALA A 149 -4.43 16.55 6.86
C ALA A 149 -3.53 17.65 6.24
N GLY A 150 -3.70 17.93 4.95
CA GLY A 150 -2.90 18.91 4.20
C GLY A 150 -1.54 18.40 3.71
N PHE A 151 -1.25 17.11 3.87
CA PHE A 151 -0.10 16.44 3.25
C PHE A 151 -0.48 15.88 1.87
N PRO A 152 0.46 15.83 0.90
CA PRO A 152 0.14 15.32 -0.44
C PRO A 152 -0.36 13.87 -0.42
N ALA A 153 0.28 13.03 0.37
CA ALA A 153 -0.12 11.65 0.59
C ALA A 153 0.49 11.10 1.88
N VAL A 154 -0.15 10.08 2.44
CA VAL A 154 0.29 9.33 3.61
C VAL A 154 0.32 7.85 3.28
N TRP A 155 1.51 7.25 3.40
CA TRP A 155 1.73 5.83 3.24
C TRP A 155 1.58 5.12 4.59
N ALA A 156 0.73 4.09 4.63
CA ALA A 156 0.56 3.17 5.75
C ALA A 156 1.53 1.98 5.58
N ARG A 157 2.67 2.06 6.26
CA ARG A 157 3.79 1.12 6.14
C ARG A 157 3.60 -0.09 7.07
N THR A 158 3.74 -1.28 6.51
CA THR A 158 3.52 -2.58 7.19
C THR A 158 4.79 -3.19 7.79
N THR A 159 5.87 -2.41 7.90
CA THR A 159 7.11 -2.85 8.56
C THR A 159 7.69 -1.76 9.46
N THR A 160 8.47 -2.14 10.48
CA THR A 160 9.06 -1.20 11.45
C THR A 160 10.42 -1.68 11.98
N GLY A 161 11.19 -0.77 12.60
CA GLY A 161 12.47 -1.05 13.25
C GLY A 161 13.68 -1.03 12.31
N GLN A 162 13.47 -1.07 11.00
CA GLN A 162 14.49 -0.86 9.98
C GLN A 162 14.38 0.52 9.32
N ALA A 163 15.48 1.00 8.73
CA ALA A 163 15.47 2.23 7.94
C ALA A 163 14.54 2.07 6.73
N ILE A 164 13.80 3.13 6.37
CA ILE A 164 12.87 3.12 5.21
C ILE A 164 13.60 2.73 3.91
N ALA A 165 14.87 3.12 3.74
CA ALA A 165 15.65 2.75 2.56
C ALA A 165 15.93 1.23 2.44
N ALA A 166 15.77 0.48 3.53
CA ALA A 166 15.87 -0.98 3.57
C ALA A 166 14.51 -1.67 3.40
N ASP A 167 13.42 -0.92 3.31
CA ASP A 167 12.08 -1.44 3.08
C ASP A 167 11.99 -2.16 1.72
N GLY A 168 11.24 -3.27 1.67
CA GLY A 168 11.11 -4.11 0.48
C GLY A 168 10.55 -3.33 -0.72
N VAL A 169 9.45 -2.60 -0.53
CA VAL A 169 8.79 -1.86 -1.62
C VAL A 169 9.66 -0.69 -2.09
N ILE A 170 10.35 -0.03 -1.17
CA ILE A 170 11.28 1.05 -1.50
C ILE A 170 12.46 0.52 -2.32
N ARG A 171 12.99 -0.66 -1.97
CA ARG A 171 14.07 -1.31 -2.72
C ARG A 171 13.62 -1.79 -4.10
N GLU A 172 12.37 -2.23 -4.24
CA GLU A 172 11.79 -2.58 -5.54
C GLU A 172 11.68 -1.36 -6.45
N ILE A 173 11.09 -0.27 -5.95
CA ILE A 173 10.99 0.99 -6.69
C ILE A 173 12.40 1.51 -7.04
N ALA A 174 13.34 1.44 -6.11
CA ALA A 174 14.73 1.86 -6.35
C ALA A 174 15.42 1.00 -7.42
N ARG A 175 15.10 -0.30 -7.51
CA ARG A 175 15.63 -1.21 -8.53
C ARG A 175 15.18 -0.79 -9.93
N GLU A 176 13.93 -0.36 -10.09
CA GLU A 176 13.43 0.13 -11.38
C GLU A 176 14.11 1.43 -11.82
N ILE A 177 14.46 2.31 -10.87
CA ILE A 177 15.19 3.56 -11.16
C ILE A 177 16.67 3.29 -11.47
N ALA A 178 17.24 2.29 -10.80
CA ALA A 178 18.65 1.91 -10.94
C ALA A 178 18.91 0.98 -12.14
N ALA A 179 17.89 0.37 -12.73
CA ALA A 179 17.99 -0.44 -13.93
C ALA A 179 18.44 0.40 -15.14
#